data_AF-A0A436C6I9-F1
#
_entry.id   AF-A0A436C6I9-F1
#
_cell.length_a   1.000
_cell.length_b   1.000
_cell.length_c   1.000
_cell.angle_alpha   90.00
_cell.angle_beta   90.00
_cell.angle_gamma   90.00
#
_symmetry.space_group_name_H-M   'P 1'
#
loop_
_entity.id
_entity.type
_entity.pdbx_description
1 polymer ?
#
loop_
_entity_poly.entity_id
_entity_poly.type
_entity_poly.pdbx_seq_one_letter_code
_entity_poly.pdbx_strand_id
1 'polypeptide(L)'
;GLDWPLVEASIRKTNRVAVIEQVQRGLSLGGRLTQEIQDRVFDYLDHEILHVTGSLSAPVVSAPLNRAALGGAEKLKAALQSLTAVGG
;
A
#
# COMPACT_ATOMS: atom_id res chain seq x y z
N GLY A 1 9.51 -8.03 -14.19
CA GLY A 1 9.34 -6.66 -13.68
C GLY A 1 7.86 -6.36 -13.59
N LEU A 2 7.48 -5.31 -12.86
CA LEU A 2 6.08 -4.85 -12.80
C LEU A 2 5.65 -4.26 -14.16
N ASP A 3 4.37 -4.36 -14.49
CA ASP A 3 3.78 -3.67 -15.65
C ASP A 3 3.65 -2.18 -15.36
N TRP A 4 4.76 -1.46 -15.54
CA TRP A 4 4.84 -0.02 -15.30
C TRP A 4 3.89 0.80 -16.17
N PRO A 5 3.75 0.55 -17.49
CA PRO A 5 2.77 1.27 -18.30
C PRO A 5 1.35 1.25 -17.73
N LEU A 6 0.88 0.08 -17.26
CA LEU A 6 -0.45 -0.04 -16.65
C LEU A 6 -0.55 0.73 -15.33
N VAL A 7 0.46 0.60 -14.46
CA VAL A 7 0.49 1.28 -13.17
C VAL A 7 0.55 2.80 -13.35
N GLU A 8 1.45 3.31 -14.18
CA GLU A 8 1.60 4.73 -14.46
C GLU A 8 0.31 5.33 -15.06
N ALA A 9 -0.35 4.62 -15.98
CA ALA A 9 -1.63 5.06 -16.53
C ALA A 9 -2.74 5.19 -15.46
N SER A 10 -2.78 4.24 -14.51
CA SER A 10 -3.70 4.31 -13.37
C SER A 10 -3.38 5.50 -12.46
N ILE A 11 -2.10 5.69 -12.10
CA ILE A 11 -1.66 6.77 -11.21
C ILE A 11 -1.95 8.14 -11.81
N ARG A 12 -1.68 8.34 -13.11
CA ARG A 12 -1.98 9.61 -13.78
C ARG A 12 -3.47 9.96 -13.80
N LYS A 13 -4.34 8.96 -13.64
CA LYS A 13 -5.80 9.16 -13.54
C LYS A 13 -6.26 9.42 -12.11
N THR A 14 -5.63 8.81 -11.12
CA THR A 14 -6.11 8.84 -9.71
C THR A 14 -5.31 9.77 -8.81
N ASN A 15 -4.08 10.11 -9.19
CA ASN A 15 -3.12 10.96 -8.48
C ASN A 15 -2.78 10.51 -7.05
N ARG A 16 -3.24 9.31 -6.65
CA ARG A 16 -3.18 8.78 -5.29
C ARG A 16 -2.91 7.29 -5.34
N VAL A 17 -2.05 6.81 -4.45
CA VAL A 17 -1.55 5.42 -4.46
C VAL A 17 -1.47 4.85 -3.05
N ALA A 18 -1.91 3.60 -2.91
CA ALA A 18 -1.60 2.76 -1.77
C ALA A 18 -0.94 1.47 -2.25
N VAL A 19 0.20 1.11 -1.65
CA VAL A 19 0.86 -0.18 -1.80
C VAL A 19 0.49 -1.02 -0.60
N ILE A 20 -0.23 -2.13 -0.83
CA ILE A 20 -0.82 -2.95 0.24
C ILE A 20 -0.29 -4.37 0.17
N GLU A 21 0.30 -4.83 1.26
CA GLU A 21 0.83 -6.19 1.41
C GLU A 21 0.41 -6.80 2.75
N GLN A 22 0.27 -8.13 2.78
CA GLN A 22 -0.12 -8.84 4.00
C GLN A 22 1.04 -9.04 4.99
N VAL A 23 2.27 -9.03 4.48
CA VAL A 23 3.50 -9.29 5.26
C VAL A 23 3.89 -8.09 6.13
N GLN A 24 4.73 -8.33 7.13
CA GLN A 24 5.36 -7.26 7.90
C GLN A 24 6.19 -6.34 6.99
N ARG A 25 6.27 -5.06 7.33
CA ARG A 25 7.05 -4.04 6.61
C ARG A 25 8.49 -4.44 6.26
N GLY A 26 9.21 -5.14 7.15
CA GLY A 26 10.59 -5.56 6.88
C GLY A 26 10.72 -6.63 5.78
N LEU A 27 9.64 -7.34 5.46
CA LEU A 27 9.58 -8.40 4.44
C LEU A 27 8.85 -7.94 3.17
N SER A 28 8.36 -6.71 3.17
CA SER A 28 7.52 -6.16 2.12
C SER A 28 8.37 -5.68 0.94
N LEU A 29 7.92 -5.95 -0.28
CA LEU A 29 8.50 -5.40 -1.50
C LEU A 29 8.03 -3.96 -1.75
N GLY A 30 7.00 -3.53 -1.04
CA GLY A 30 6.36 -2.24 -1.19
C GLY A 30 7.26 -1.06 -0.90
N GLY A 31 8.33 -1.21 -0.11
CA GLY A 31 9.36 -0.17 0.03
C GLY A 31 10.04 0.13 -1.31
N ARG A 32 10.46 -0.91 -2.02
CA ARG A 32 11.03 -0.80 -3.37
C ARG A 32 10.02 -0.26 -4.37
N LEU A 33 8.77 -0.75 -4.35
CA LEU A 33 7.73 -0.25 -5.24
C LEU A 33 7.43 1.23 -5.00
N THR A 34 7.38 1.67 -3.74
CA THR A 34 7.16 3.06 -3.35
C THR A 34 8.27 3.96 -3.89
N GLN A 35 9.53 3.51 -3.83
CA GLN A 35 10.64 4.22 -4.44
C GLN A 35 10.51 4.28 -5.96
N GLU A 36 10.27 3.15 -6.64
CA GLU A 36 10.13 3.13 -8.10
C GLU A 36 8.95 3.99 -8.59
N ILE A 37 7.85 4.08 -7.82
CA ILE A 37 6.71 4.96 -8.15
C ILE A 37 7.12 6.43 -8.00
N GLN A 38 7.79 6.81 -6.91
CA GLN A 38 8.26 8.18 -6.73
C GLN A 38 9.23 8.58 -7.86
N ASP A 39 10.21 7.73 -8.18
CA ASP A 39 11.18 8.01 -9.24
C ASP A 39 10.54 8.21 -10.62
N ARG A 40 9.38 7.59 -10.87
CA ARG A 40 8.71 7.59 -12.18
C ARG A 40 7.63 8.65 -12.35
N VAL A 41 6.83 8.90 -11.31
CA VAL A 41 5.57 9.67 -11.43
C VAL A 41 5.30 10.59 -10.24
N PHE A 42 6.33 11.03 -9.51
CA PHE A 42 6.18 11.95 -8.37
C PHE A 42 5.32 13.18 -8.69
N ASP A 43 5.54 13.82 -9.85
CA ASP A 43 4.82 15.04 -10.26
C ASP A 43 3.31 14.85 -10.44
N TYR A 44 2.84 13.60 -10.51
CA TYR A 44 1.42 13.27 -10.64
C TYR A 44 0.76 12.92 -9.31
N LEU A 45 1.49 12.92 -8.18
CA LEU A 45 0.97 12.53 -6.87
C LEU A 45 0.43 13.75 -6.10
N ASP A 46 -0.86 13.72 -5.78
CA ASP A 46 -1.52 14.74 -4.96
C ASP A 46 -1.44 14.41 -3.45
N HIS A 47 -0.91 13.23 -3.11
CA HIS A 47 -0.82 12.72 -1.76
C HIS A 47 0.39 11.78 -1.64
N GLU A 48 0.96 11.67 -0.43
CA GLU A 48 2.00 10.67 -0.16
C GLU A 48 1.51 9.25 -0.48
N ILE A 49 2.43 8.39 -0.92
CA ILE A 49 2.12 6.97 -1.18
C ILE A 49 1.91 6.26 0.16
N LEU A 50 0.73 5.68 0.35
CA LEU A 50 0.46 4.90 1.57
C LEU A 50 1.03 3.50 1.46
N HIS A 51 1.89 3.12 2.39
CA HIS A 51 2.46 1.77 2.46
C HIS A 51 1.85 0.96 3.61
N VAL A 52 0.90 0.10 3.28
CA VAL A 52 0.07 -0.68 4.21
C VAL A 52 0.60 -2.11 4.31
N THR A 53 0.94 -2.52 5.54
CA THR A 53 1.56 -3.83 5.80
C THR A 53 0.87 -4.57 6.96
N GLY A 54 1.22 -5.84 7.13
CA GLY A 54 0.96 -6.60 8.35
C GLY A 54 1.61 -5.99 9.59
N SER A 55 1.23 -6.52 10.75
CA SER A 55 1.82 -6.16 12.03
C SER A 55 3.26 -6.67 12.15
N LEU A 56 3.92 -6.34 13.27
CA LEU A 56 5.24 -6.89 13.63
C LEU A 56 5.15 -8.32 14.22
N SER A 57 3.94 -8.85 14.43
CA SER A 57 3.74 -10.18 14.98
C SER A 57 3.99 -11.25 13.92
N ALA A 58 4.59 -12.36 14.33
CA ALA A 58 4.70 -13.54 13.48
C ALA A 58 3.32 -14.14 13.19
N PRO A 59 3.07 -14.64 11.97
CA PRO A 59 1.93 -15.51 11.69
C PRO A 59 1.92 -16.73 12.61
N VAL A 60 0.73 -17.16 13.04
CA VAL A 60 0.56 -18.27 13.99
C VAL A 60 -0.60 -19.17 13.57
N VAL A 61 -0.69 -20.37 14.15
CA VAL A 61 -1.76 -21.35 13.85
C VAL A 61 -3.13 -20.93 14.39
N SER A 62 -3.17 -20.09 15.42
CA SER A 62 -4.41 -19.54 15.97
C SER A 62 -5.05 -18.57 14.98
N ALA A 63 -6.23 -18.89 14.45
CA ALA A 63 -6.88 -18.09 13.41
C ALA A 63 -7.13 -16.62 13.80
N PRO A 64 -7.60 -16.30 15.03
CA PRO A 64 -7.74 -14.91 15.47
C PRO A 64 -6.40 -14.17 15.52
N LEU A 65 -5.36 -14.80 16.07
CA LEU A 65 -4.04 -14.20 16.22
C LEU A 65 -3.32 -14.05 14.87
N ASN A 66 -3.51 -15.01 13.95
CA ASN A 66 -2.96 -14.94 12.61
C ASN A 66 -3.55 -13.75 11.81
N ARG A 67 -4.86 -13.52 11.96
CA ARG A 67 -5.54 -12.38 11.32
C ARG A 67 -5.06 -11.05 11.89
N ALA A 68 -4.78 -11.00 13.20
CA ALA A 68 -4.17 -9.82 13.82
C ALA A 68 -2.73 -9.59 13.35
N ALA A 69 -1.99 -10.67 13.07
CA ALA A 69 -0.62 -10.62 12.59
C ALA A 69 -0.53 -10.07 11.15
N LEU A 70 -1.39 -10.54 10.26
CA LEU A 70 -1.38 -10.20 8.83
C LEU A 70 -2.05 -8.86 8.51
N GLY A 71 -1.67 -8.26 7.38
CA GLY A 71 -2.43 -7.16 6.77
C GLY A 71 -3.83 -7.65 6.35
N GLY A 72 -4.87 -6.89 6.68
CA GLY A 72 -6.26 -7.30 6.47
C GLY A 72 -7.16 -6.19 5.95
N ALA A 73 -8.40 -6.56 5.62
CA ALA A 73 -9.39 -5.69 4.99
C ALA A 73 -9.67 -4.38 5.75
N GLU A 74 -9.61 -4.38 7.08
CA GLU A 74 -9.81 -3.17 7.89
C GLU A 74 -8.71 -2.13 7.67
N LYS A 75 -7.44 -2.57 7.63
CA LYS A 75 -6.30 -1.67 7.33
C LYS A 75 -6.38 -1.12 5.92
N LEU A 76 -6.80 -1.95 4.95
CA LEU A 76 -7.06 -1.52 3.58
C LEU A 76 -8.15 -0.44 3.55
N LYS A 77 -9.29 -0.69 4.22
CA LYS A 77 -10.40 0.25 4.28
C LYS A 77 -9.97 1.59 4.87
N ALA A 78 -9.24 1.57 5.98
CA ALA A 78 -8.72 2.78 6.62
C ALA A 78 -7.81 3.58 5.67
N ALA A 79 -6.91 2.90 4.94
CA ALA A 79 -6.02 3.54 3.97
C ALA A 79 -6.78 4.14 2.77
N LEU A 80 -7.80 3.44 2.26
CA LEU A 80 -8.65 3.97 1.19
C LEU A 80 -9.43 5.19 1.66
N GLN A 81 -9.96 5.17 2.89
CA GLN A 81 -10.67 6.30 3.49
C GLN A 81 -9.74 7.51 3.67
N SER A 82 -8.49 7.32 4.12
CA SER A 82 -7.55 8.44 4.22
C SER A 82 -7.20 9.02 2.85
N LEU A 83 -7.05 8.18 1.82
CA LEU A 83 -6.81 8.66 0.46
C LEU A 83 -7.97 9.46 -0.11
N THR A 84 -9.22 9.15 0.22
CA THR A 84 -10.38 9.87 -0.33
C THR A 84 -10.78 11.09 0.49
N ALA A 85 -10.42 11.14 1.78
CA ALA A 85 -10.76 12.26 2.67
C ALA A 85 -10.01 13.57 2.35
N VAL A 86 -8.83 13.52 1.72
CA VAL A 86 -8.00 14.70 1.40
C VAL A 86 -8.47 15.39 0.11
N GLY A 87 -9.77 15.63 -0.04
CA GLY A 87 -10.35 16.19 -1.28
C GLY A 87 -11.80 16.64 -1.17
N GLY A 88 -12.21 17.11 0.01
CA GLY A 88 -13.46 17.87 0.22
C GLY A 88 -13.15 19.34 0.43
#